data_AF-A0A972MWY0-F1
#
_entry.id   AF-A0A972MWY0-F1
#
_cell.length_a   1.000
_cell.length_b   1.000
_cell.length_c   1.000
_cell.angle_alpha   90.00
_cell.angle_beta   90.00
_cell.angle_gamma   90.00
#
_symmetry.space_group_name_H-M   'P 1'
#
loop_
_entity.id
_entity.type
_entity.pdbx_description
1 polymer ?
#
loop_
_entity_poly.entity_id
_entity_poly.type
_entity_poly.pdbx_seq_one_letter_code
_entity_poly.pdbx_strand_id
1 'polypeptide(L)'
;QPLSVMTLTFMIVGGTFAAATFNTWQWLPALEPFAFQRFFGWLPGLAVQLFLLFVLYKGLVYYERKHTGQVNRLVERKVLTMSFHPFLLAGLTLAVLNASLLFFTGSPWSISSVFPFWGSQLIEWLQLPIDWPFWDYTQQNETRMNASLFTNPVSLTTFGVISGAFLVSLRRPRSKIQISSNGLIMSLFGGTIMGIGAVMASGCNIGAFFSGIASGSLHGWVWFIFALLGNWAGLKVRIKMLQA
;
A
#
# COMPACT_ATOMS: atom_id res chain seq x y z
N GLN A 1 -4.15 18.15 -6.44
CA GLN A 1 -3.13 18.81 -5.59
C GLN A 1 -1.77 18.60 -6.24
N PRO A 2 -1.00 19.65 -6.54
CA PRO A 2 0.24 19.55 -7.34
C PRO A 2 1.29 18.63 -6.68
N LEU A 3 1.42 18.67 -5.35
CA LEU A 3 2.32 17.80 -4.60
C LEU A 3 1.95 16.31 -4.71
N SER A 4 0.66 15.99 -4.78
CA SER A 4 0.18 14.60 -4.91
C SER A 4 0.47 14.01 -6.30
N VAL A 5 0.41 14.83 -7.34
CA VAL A 5 0.78 14.39 -8.69
C VAL A 5 2.29 14.16 -8.74
N MET A 6 3.08 15.07 -8.18
CA MET A 6 4.52 14.93 -8.19
C MET A 6 5.00 13.71 -7.38
N THR A 7 4.43 13.48 -6.19
CA THR A 7 4.72 12.25 -5.42
C THR A 7 4.40 11.00 -6.23
N LEU A 8 3.24 10.93 -6.89
CA LEU A 8 2.88 9.79 -7.73
C LEU A 8 3.88 9.58 -8.89
N THR A 9 4.28 10.65 -9.58
CA THR A 9 5.29 10.58 -10.65
C THR A 9 6.60 10.00 -10.12
N PHE A 10 7.08 10.48 -8.98
CA PHE A 10 8.33 9.98 -8.40
C PHE A 10 8.20 8.59 -7.79
N MET A 11 7.01 8.17 -7.35
CA MET A 11 6.76 6.77 -7.01
C MET A 11 6.88 5.86 -8.23
N ILE A 12 6.40 6.28 -9.40
CA ILE A 12 6.60 5.55 -10.66
C ILE A 12 8.09 5.47 -10.96
N VAL A 13 8.79 6.61 -10.97
CA VAL A 13 10.25 6.65 -11.21
C VAL A 13 11.02 5.73 -10.25
N GLY A 14 10.72 5.82 -8.94
CA GLY A 14 11.35 4.97 -7.93
C GLY A 14 11.03 3.48 -8.11
N GLY A 15 9.78 3.15 -8.45
CA GLY A 15 9.38 1.77 -8.73
C GLY A 15 10.06 1.20 -9.98
N THR A 16 10.16 1.99 -11.05
CA THR A 16 10.91 1.62 -12.26
C THR A 16 12.38 1.42 -11.96
N PHE A 17 12.98 2.30 -11.15
CA PHE A 17 14.38 2.17 -10.72
C PHE A 17 14.62 0.90 -9.90
N ALA A 18 13.71 0.55 -8.99
CA ALA A 18 13.79 -0.69 -8.24
C ALA A 18 13.66 -1.93 -9.15
N ALA A 19 12.78 -1.90 -10.15
CA ALA A 19 12.68 -2.96 -11.14
C ALA A 19 13.94 -3.05 -12.01
N ALA A 20 14.54 -1.92 -12.40
CA ALA A 20 15.80 -1.89 -13.14
C ALA A 20 16.98 -2.48 -12.35
N THR A 21 16.95 -2.33 -11.02
CA THR A 21 17.98 -2.88 -10.13
C THR A 21 17.61 -4.27 -9.60
N PHE A 22 16.59 -4.93 -10.14
CA PHE A 22 16.10 -6.24 -9.66
C PHE A 22 17.22 -7.26 -9.45
N ASN A 23 18.15 -7.36 -10.41
CA ASN A 23 19.24 -8.32 -10.35
C ASN A 23 20.25 -8.08 -9.21
N THR A 24 20.28 -6.90 -8.59
CA THR A 24 21.20 -6.62 -7.46
C THR A 24 20.59 -7.00 -6.12
N TRP A 25 19.28 -6.84 -5.95
CA TRP A 25 18.62 -7.07 -4.66
C TRP A 25 17.84 -8.38 -4.57
N GLN A 26 17.56 -9.08 -5.68
CA GLN A 26 16.90 -10.40 -5.64
C GLN A 26 17.71 -11.46 -4.89
N TRP A 27 19.04 -11.30 -4.81
CA TRP A 27 19.94 -12.23 -4.14
C TRP A 27 20.08 -11.96 -2.63
N LEU A 28 19.39 -10.94 -2.11
CA LEU A 28 19.40 -10.69 -0.67
C LEU A 28 18.79 -11.88 0.07
N PRO A 29 19.27 -12.18 1.30
CA PRO A 29 18.72 -13.28 2.09
C PRO A 29 17.21 -13.12 2.27
N ALA A 30 16.45 -14.06 1.72
CA ALA A 30 15.01 -14.09 1.84
C ALA A 30 14.60 -15.29 2.70
N LEU A 31 13.65 -15.06 3.61
CA LEU A 31 12.98 -16.14 4.32
C LEU A 31 11.96 -16.78 3.39
N GLU A 32 11.76 -18.09 3.53
CA GLU A 32 10.72 -18.79 2.77
C GLU A 32 9.33 -18.22 3.09
N PRO A 33 8.40 -18.20 2.10
CA PRO A 33 7.05 -17.72 2.32
C PRO A 33 6.33 -18.51 3.43
N PHE A 34 6.15 -17.87 4.58
CA PHE A 34 5.45 -18.45 5.73
C PHE A 34 4.00 -17.96 5.81
N ALA A 35 3.06 -18.90 5.83
CA ALA A 35 1.65 -18.63 6.08
C ALA A 35 1.12 -19.57 7.16
N PHE A 36 0.48 -19.02 8.20
CA PHE A 36 0.01 -19.81 9.36
C PHE A 36 -0.90 -20.97 8.95
N GLN A 37 -1.76 -20.76 7.96
CA GLN A 37 -2.72 -21.74 7.44
C GLN A 37 -2.04 -22.89 6.69
N ARG A 38 -0.86 -22.66 6.09
CA ARG A 38 -0.11 -23.70 5.37
C ARG A 38 0.62 -24.64 6.32
N PHE A 39 1.10 -24.12 7.45
CA PHE A 39 1.87 -24.90 8.44
C PHE A 39 0.99 -25.58 9.50
N PHE A 40 0.00 -24.87 10.05
CA PHE A 40 -0.85 -25.38 11.12
C PHE A 40 -2.19 -25.94 10.63
N GLY A 41 -2.44 -25.89 9.31
CA GLY A 41 -3.74 -26.16 8.71
C GLY A 41 -4.67 -24.95 8.79
N TRP A 42 -5.75 -24.99 8.01
CA TRP A 42 -6.69 -23.88 7.84
C TRP A 42 -7.26 -23.36 9.17
N LEU A 43 -7.86 -24.26 9.97
CA LEU A 43 -8.56 -23.90 11.21
C LEU A 43 -7.60 -23.43 12.31
N PRO A 44 -6.53 -24.17 12.66
CA PRO A 44 -5.59 -23.71 13.68
C PRO A 44 -4.81 -22.46 13.25
N GLY A 45 -4.43 -22.36 11.97
CA GLY A 45 -3.79 -21.16 11.43
C GLY A 45 -4.68 -19.92 11.51
N LEU A 46 -5.97 -20.06 11.20
CA LEU A 46 -6.96 -18.99 11.38
C LEU A 46 -7.11 -18.61 12.86
N ALA A 47 -7.16 -19.58 13.77
CA ALA A 47 -7.26 -19.32 15.21
C ALA A 47 -6.05 -18.53 15.74
N VAL A 48 -4.83 -18.90 15.32
CA VAL A 48 -3.61 -18.15 15.64
C VAL A 48 -3.68 -16.71 15.13
N GLN A 49 -4.11 -16.53 13.87
CA GLN A 49 -4.22 -15.20 13.28
C GLN A 49 -5.26 -14.32 14.00
N LEU A 50 -6.42 -14.88 14.32
CA LEU A 50 -7.46 -14.18 15.08
C LEU A 50 -7.01 -13.86 16.50
N PHE A 51 -6.25 -14.75 17.13
CA PHE A 51 -5.67 -14.53 18.45
C PHE A 51 -4.67 -13.36 18.42
N LEU A 52 -3.76 -13.32 17.44
CA LEU A 52 -2.80 -12.22 17.27
C LEU A 52 -3.51 -10.87 17.07
N LEU A 53 -4.54 -10.83 16.22
CA LEU A 53 -5.34 -9.63 15.99
C LEU A 53 -6.10 -9.20 17.25
N PHE A 54 -6.65 -10.15 18.00
CA PHE A 54 -7.36 -9.86 19.25
C PHE A 54 -6.43 -9.31 20.32
N VAL A 55 -5.23 -9.88 20.48
CA VAL A 55 -4.20 -9.39 21.41
C VAL A 55 -3.77 -7.97 21.02
N LEU A 56 -3.51 -7.72 19.74
CA LEU A 56 -3.15 -6.39 19.25
C LEU A 56 -4.28 -5.37 19.52
N TYR A 57 -5.52 -5.74 19.23
CA TYR A 57 -6.70 -4.91 19.49
C TYR A 57 -6.83 -4.56 20.98
N LYS A 58 -6.72 -5.55 21.87
CA LYS A 58 -6.78 -5.34 23.32
C LYS A 58 -5.63 -4.47 23.82
N GLY A 59 -4.42 -4.68 23.29
CA GLY A 59 -3.25 -3.86 23.59
C GLY A 59 -3.44 -2.40 23.21
N LEU A 60 -3.96 -2.13 22.01
CA LEU A 60 -4.24 -0.77 21.53
C LEU A 60 -5.36 -0.11 22.34
N VAL A 61 -6.44 -0.82 22.66
CA VAL A 61 -7.52 -0.30 23.51
C VAL A 61 -7.02 0.03 24.91
N TYR A 62 -6.17 -0.81 25.49
CA TYR A 62 -5.55 -0.56 26.79
C TYR A 62 -4.64 0.68 26.74
N TYR A 63 -3.80 0.78 25.71
CA TYR A 63 -2.91 1.93 25.50
C TYR A 63 -3.68 3.24 25.32
N GLU A 64 -4.70 3.24 24.45
CA GLU A 64 -5.57 4.41 24.23
C GLU A 64 -6.26 4.81 25.53
N ARG A 65 -6.91 3.88 26.23
CA ARG A 65 -7.58 4.17 27.51
C ARG A 65 -6.63 4.78 28.54
N LYS A 66 -5.37 4.34 28.59
CA LYS A 66 -4.36 4.89 29.51
C LYS A 66 -3.95 6.33 29.17
N HIS A 67 -3.88 6.68 27.89
CA HIS A 67 -3.39 7.99 27.44
C HIS A 67 -4.48 9.05 27.27
N THR A 68 -5.64 8.68 26.73
CA THR A 68 -6.72 9.61 26.42
C THR A 68 -7.91 9.51 27.37
N GLY A 69 -7.96 8.47 28.23
CA GLY A 69 -9.04 8.24 29.20
C GLY A 69 -10.37 7.78 28.58
N GLN A 70 -10.55 7.94 27.26
CA GLN A 70 -11.72 7.55 26.50
C GLN A 70 -11.33 6.75 25.27
N VAL A 71 -12.13 5.72 24.96
CA VAL A 71 -11.99 4.90 23.75
C VAL A 71 -13.25 5.10 22.92
N ASN A 72 -13.10 5.63 21.71
CA ASN A 72 -14.22 5.84 20.81
C ASN A 72 -14.82 4.49 20.40
N ARG A 73 -16.13 4.36 20.54
CA ARG A 73 -16.83 3.11 20.20
C ARG A 73 -16.92 2.99 18.67
N LEU A 74 -16.57 1.81 18.16
CA LEU A 74 -16.65 1.51 16.72
C LEU A 74 -18.10 1.40 16.22
N VAL A 75 -19.02 1.04 17.12
CA VAL A 75 -20.46 0.93 16.86
C VAL A 75 -21.19 1.64 17.99
N GLU A 76 -21.96 2.66 17.65
CA GLU A 76 -22.87 3.32 18.57
C GLU A 76 -24.30 2.94 18.23
N ARG A 77 -24.94 2.23 19.16
CA ARG A 77 -26.38 1.94 19.08
C ARG A 77 -27.13 3.13 19.64
N LYS A 78 -27.73 3.95 18.77
CA LYS A 78 -28.79 4.89 19.17
C LYS A 78 -30.14 4.17 19.10
N VAL A 79 -31.11 4.63 19.89
CA VAL A 79 -32.41 3.97 20.14
C VAL A 79 -33.13 3.51 18.86
N LEU A 80 -33.00 4.24 17.74
CA LEU A 80 -33.63 3.90 16.46
C LEU A 80 -32.64 3.70 15.29
N THR A 81 -31.34 3.95 15.50
CA THR A 81 -30.33 3.92 14.41
C THR A 81 -28.99 3.39 14.89
N MET A 82 -28.38 2.53 14.08
CA MET A 82 -27.04 2.00 14.30
C MET A 82 -26.04 2.90 13.56
N SER A 83 -25.20 3.62 14.29
CA SER A 83 -24.17 4.47 13.71
C SER A 83 -22.83 3.75 13.75
N PHE A 84 -22.22 3.54 12.59
CA PHE A 84 -20.90 2.92 12.46
C PHE A 84 -19.83 4.00 12.36
N HIS A 85 -18.70 3.79 13.05
CA HIS A 85 -17.58 4.70 12.97
C HIS A 85 -17.02 4.74 11.53
N PRO A 86 -16.65 5.91 10.98
CA PRO A 86 -16.15 6.02 9.60
C PRO A 86 -14.98 5.09 9.26
N PHE A 87 -14.07 4.86 10.21
CA PHE A 87 -12.96 3.92 10.02
C PHE A 87 -13.39 2.45 9.92
N LEU A 88 -14.44 2.05 10.65
CA LEU A 88 -14.99 0.71 10.53
C LEU A 88 -15.63 0.52 9.15
N LEU A 89 -16.40 1.51 8.68
CA LEU A 89 -16.98 1.50 7.34
C LEU A 89 -15.90 1.46 6.25
N ALA A 90 -14.84 2.25 6.39
CA ALA A 90 -13.70 2.24 5.47
C ALA A 90 -13.02 0.87 5.43
N GLY A 91 -12.74 0.26 6.59
CA GLY A 91 -12.14 -1.06 6.70
C GLY A 91 -13.03 -2.17 6.12
N LEU A 92 -14.33 -2.15 6.41
CA LEU A 92 -15.28 -3.11 5.88
C LEU A 92 -15.42 -2.98 4.36
N THR A 93 -15.50 -1.75 3.85
CA THR A 93 -15.57 -1.49 2.40
C THR A 93 -14.30 -2.00 1.71
N LEU A 94 -13.12 -1.72 2.28
CA LEU A 94 -11.85 -2.22 1.76
C LEU A 94 -11.81 -3.76 1.76
N ALA A 95 -12.30 -4.40 2.82
CA ALA A 95 -12.38 -5.86 2.92
C ALA A 95 -13.28 -6.46 1.84
N VAL A 96 -14.47 -5.90 1.64
CA VAL A 96 -15.41 -6.35 0.61
C VAL A 96 -14.81 -6.15 -0.78
N LEU A 97 -14.24 -4.99 -1.08
CA LEU A 97 -13.61 -4.73 -2.38
C LEU A 97 -12.43 -5.67 -2.64
N ASN A 98 -11.58 -5.92 -1.64
CA ASN A 98 -10.47 -6.85 -1.76
C ASN A 98 -10.96 -8.29 -2.01
N ALA A 99 -12.00 -8.73 -1.30
CA ALA A 99 -12.60 -10.05 -1.50
C ALA A 99 -13.25 -10.18 -2.88
N SER A 100 -13.96 -9.15 -3.35
CA SER A 100 -14.50 -9.10 -4.71
C SER A 100 -13.40 -9.19 -5.76
N LEU A 101 -12.32 -8.42 -5.61
CA LEU A 101 -11.18 -8.49 -6.53
C LEU A 101 -10.54 -9.87 -6.54
N LEU A 102 -10.35 -10.49 -5.37
CA LEU A 102 -9.83 -11.84 -5.28
C LEU A 102 -10.74 -12.85 -6.00
N PHE A 103 -12.06 -12.72 -5.85
CA PHE A 103 -13.04 -13.58 -6.49
C PHE A 103 -13.03 -13.46 -8.03
N PHE A 104 -12.96 -12.24 -8.56
CA PHE A 104 -13.00 -12.00 -10.02
C PHE A 104 -11.64 -12.16 -10.71
N THR A 105 -10.54 -11.82 -10.04
CA THR A 105 -9.20 -11.75 -10.66
C THR A 105 -8.26 -12.86 -10.20
N GLY A 106 -8.63 -13.62 -9.17
CA GLY A 106 -7.80 -14.67 -8.58
C GLY A 106 -6.59 -14.16 -7.79
N SER A 107 -6.41 -12.83 -7.68
CA SER A 107 -5.31 -12.20 -6.94
C SER A 107 -5.83 -11.19 -5.92
N PRO A 108 -5.16 -11.02 -4.77
CA PRO A 108 -5.49 -9.98 -3.81
C PRO A 108 -5.20 -8.59 -4.40
N TRP A 109 -5.85 -7.55 -3.85
CA TRP A 109 -5.68 -6.19 -4.32
C TRP A 109 -4.25 -5.71 -4.08
N SER A 110 -3.54 -5.45 -5.18
CA SER A 110 -2.22 -4.82 -5.20
C SER A 110 -2.22 -3.60 -6.11
N ILE A 111 -1.66 -2.49 -5.62
CA ILE A 111 -1.44 -1.27 -6.41
C ILE A 111 0.06 -1.11 -6.72
N SER A 112 0.96 -1.62 -5.88
CA SER A 112 2.41 -1.38 -6.02
C SER A 112 3.01 -1.82 -7.34
N SER A 113 2.46 -2.88 -7.96
CA SER A 113 2.92 -3.38 -9.24
C SER A 113 2.63 -2.43 -10.41
N VAL A 114 1.79 -1.40 -10.20
CA VAL A 114 1.50 -0.38 -11.21
C VAL A 114 2.71 0.53 -11.47
N PHE A 115 3.58 0.74 -10.49
CA PHE A 115 4.73 1.65 -10.62
C PHE A 115 5.74 1.15 -11.67
N PRO A 116 6.29 -0.07 -11.55
CA PRO A 116 7.17 -0.60 -12.58
C PRO A 116 6.43 -0.86 -13.90
N PHE A 117 5.14 -1.21 -13.87
CA PHE A 117 4.35 -1.45 -15.09
C PHE A 117 4.09 -0.18 -15.90
N TRP A 118 3.65 0.91 -15.28
CA TRP A 118 3.53 2.20 -16.01
C TRP A 118 4.91 2.73 -16.40
N GLY A 119 5.94 2.43 -15.59
CA GLY A 119 7.33 2.66 -15.91
C GLY A 119 7.78 2.01 -17.22
N SER A 120 7.53 0.69 -17.38
CA SER A 120 7.89 -0.06 -18.60
C SER A 120 7.21 0.53 -19.83
N GLN A 121 5.90 0.72 -19.73
CA GLN A 121 5.09 1.23 -20.84
C GLN A 121 5.52 2.63 -21.28
N LEU A 122 5.95 3.47 -20.34
CA LEU A 122 6.47 4.80 -20.66
C LEU A 122 7.83 4.73 -21.37
N ILE A 123 8.71 3.83 -20.95
CA ILE A 123 10.01 3.60 -21.60
C ILE A 123 9.84 3.08 -23.03
N GLU A 124 8.95 2.09 -23.23
CA GLU A 124 8.60 1.54 -24.54
C GLU A 124 8.00 2.63 -25.46
N TRP A 125 7.06 3.42 -24.94
CA TRP A 125 6.40 4.48 -25.72
C TRP A 125 7.35 5.59 -26.14
N LEU A 126 8.33 5.93 -25.28
CA LEU A 126 9.37 6.91 -25.59
C LEU A 126 10.53 6.32 -26.41
N GLN A 127 10.50 5.02 -26.74
CA GLN A 127 11.55 4.31 -27.49
C GLN A 127 12.95 4.56 -26.94
N LEU A 128 13.09 4.66 -25.62
CA LEU A 128 14.38 4.93 -25.00
C LEU A 128 15.28 3.70 -25.19
N PRO A 129 16.54 3.85 -25.63
CA PRO A 129 17.48 2.75 -25.85
C PRO A 129 18.06 2.26 -24.52
N ILE A 130 17.20 1.79 -23.63
CA ILE A 130 17.53 1.37 -22.27
C ILE A 130 17.45 -0.15 -22.21
N ASP A 131 18.62 -0.79 -22.34
CA ASP A 131 18.79 -2.24 -22.34
C ASP A 131 19.09 -2.74 -20.91
N TRP A 132 18.17 -2.46 -19.99
CA TRP A 132 18.34 -2.79 -18.56
C TRP A 132 17.81 -4.19 -18.24
N PRO A 133 18.35 -4.86 -17.20
CA PRO A 133 17.81 -6.11 -16.63
C PRO A 133 16.38 -5.98 -16.08
N PHE A 134 15.76 -4.82 -16.25
CA PHE A 134 14.35 -4.55 -16.11
C PHE A 134 13.44 -5.64 -16.72
N TRP A 135 13.84 -6.23 -17.85
CA TRP A 135 13.08 -7.30 -18.52
C TRP A 135 13.04 -8.62 -17.73
N ASP A 136 14.00 -8.87 -16.85
CA ASP A 136 13.99 -10.07 -15.98
C ASP A 136 12.86 -9.98 -14.93
N TYR A 137 12.59 -8.76 -14.42
CA TYR A 137 11.47 -8.50 -13.53
C TYR A 137 10.11 -8.64 -14.24
N THR A 138 10.03 -8.22 -15.50
CA THR A 138 8.83 -8.37 -16.33
C THR A 138 8.59 -9.83 -16.70
N GLN A 139 9.65 -10.61 -16.96
CA GLN A 139 9.56 -12.04 -17.26
C GLN A 139 9.04 -12.86 -16.07
N GLN A 140 9.48 -12.56 -14.85
CA GLN A 140 8.95 -13.22 -13.65
C GLN A 140 7.50 -12.82 -13.31
N ASN A 141 7.00 -11.73 -13.90
CA ASN A 141 5.65 -11.20 -13.66
C ASN A 141 4.80 -11.12 -14.96
N GLU A 142 5.10 -11.91 -15.99
CA GLU A 142 4.55 -11.79 -17.35
C GLU A 142 3.03 -11.72 -17.39
N THR A 143 2.35 -12.55 -16.59
CA THR A 143 0.89 -12.58 -16.52
C THR A 143 0.27 -11.24 -16.11
N ARG A 144 1.03 -10.40 -15.39
CA ARG A 144 0.61 -9.08 -14.92
C ARG A 144 1.16 -7.94 -15.76
N MET A 145 2.10 -8.17 -16.67
CA MET A 145 2.80 -7.10 -17.41
C MET A 145 2.58 -7.14 -18.92
N ASN A 146 2.11 -8.25 -19.49
CA ASN A 146 1.75 -8.35 -20.91
C ASN A 146 0.30 -7.91 -21.22
N ALA A 147 -0.49 -7.58 -20.20
CA ALA A 147 -1.84 -7.08 -20.37
C ALA A 147 -1.84 -5.58 -20.68
N SER A 148 -2.68 -5.15 -21.63
CA SER A 148 -2.90 -3.73 -21.93
C SER A 148 -3.30 -2.94 -20.66
N LEU A 149 -2.99 -1.65 -20.61
CA LEU A 149 -3.35 -0.74 -19.52
C LEU A 149 -4.84 -0.82 -19.12
N PHE A 150 -5.71 -1.12 -20.09
CA PHE A 150 -7.16 -1.20 -19.91
C PHE A 150 -7.68 -2.60 -19.58
N THR A 151 -6.86 -3.64 -19.67
CA THR A 151 -7.25 -5.01 -19.33
C THR A 151 -6.58 -5.50 -18.05
N ASN A 152 -5.49 -4.84 -17.64
CA ASN A 152 -4.78 -5.15 -16.41
C ASN A 152 -5.60 -4.74 -15.17
N PRO A 153 -5.99 -5.70 -14.29
CA PRO A 153 -6.77 -5.39 -13.09
C PRO A 153 -6.08 -4.40 -12.14
N VAL A 154 -4.74 -4.41 -12.08
CA VAL A 154 -3.96 -3.49 -11.24
C VAL A 154 -4.09 -2.05 -11.77
N SER A 155 -4.02 -1.87 -13.09
CA SER A 155 -4.19 -0.55 -13.70
C SER A 155 -5.63 -0.04 -13.57
N LEU A 156 -6.62 -0.90 -13.83
CA LEU A 156 -8.03 -0.55 -13.67
C LEU A 156 -8.40 -0.14 -12.25
N THR A 157 -7.95 -0.89 -11.25
CA THR A 157 -8.18 -0.54 -9.84
C THR A 157 -7.44 0.74 -9.45
N THR A 158 -6.25 0.99 -10.00
CA THR A 158 -5.51 2.25 -9.80
C THR A 158 -6.26 3.44 -10.40
N PHE A 159 -6.76 3.32 -11.63
CA PHE A 159 -7.62 4.33 -12.24
C PHE A 159 -8.88 4.57 -11.41
N GLY A 160 -9.55 3.52 -10.95
CA GLY A 160 -10.72 3.62 -10.08
C GLY A 160 -10.45 4.42 -8.80
N VAL A 161 -9.31 4.18 -8.14
CA VAL A 161 -8.90 4.93 -6.94
C VAL A 161 -8.61 6.39 -7.26
N ILE A 162 -7.89 6.68 -8.34
CA ILE A 162 -7.57 8.05 -8.77
C ILE A 162 -8.85 8.82 -9.13
N SER A 163 -9.73 8.23 -9.93
CA SER A 163 -11.02 8.81 -10.33
C SER A 163 -11.93 9.03 -9.12
N GLY A 164 -12.01 8.07 -8.20
CA GLY A 164 -12.77 8.21 -6.96
C GLY A 164 -12.25 9.35 -6.09
N ALA A 165 -10.93 9.44 -5.90
CA ALA A 165 -10.29 10.53 -5.17
C ALA A 165 -10.54 11.90 -5.84
N PHE A 166 -10.51 11.95 -7.17
CA PHE A 166 -10.80 13.15 -7.95
C PHE A 166 -12.25 13.62 -7.76
N LEU A 167 -13.23 12.71 -7.89
CA LEU A 167 -14.65 13.01 -7.67
C LEU A 167 -14.92 13.54 -6.25
N VAL A 168 -14.28 12.94 -5.23
CA VAL A 168 -14.39 13.42 -3.85
C VAL A 168 -13.76 14.81 -3.70
N SER A 169 -12.61 15.05 -4.33
CA SER A 169 -11.93 16.34 -4.31
C SER A 169 -12.75 17.46 -4.98
N LEU A 170 -13.54 17.14 -6.00
CA LEU A 170 -14.46 18.09 -6.63
C LEU A 170 -15.62 18.45 -5.69
N ARG A 171 -16.17 17.48 -4.95
CA ARG A 171 -17.27 17.71 -4.00
C ARG A 171 -16.85 18.39 -2.71
N ARG A 172 -15.59 18.21 -2.29
CA ARG A 172 -15.02 18.80 -1.07
C ARG A 172 -13.73 19.54 -1.40
N PRO A 173 -13.82 20.74 -2.02
CA PRO A 173 -12.65 21.53 -2.36
C PRO A 173 -11.88 21.86 -1.08
N ARG A 174 -10.60 21.47 -1.05
CA ARG A 174 -9.68 21.84 0.03
C ARG A 174 -9.01 23.17 -0.28
N SER A 175 -8.51 23.84 0.76
CA SER A 175 -7.70 25.04 0.63
C SER A 175 -6.50 24.78 -0.30
N LYS A 176 -6.13 25.80 -1.08
CA LYS A 176 -4.94 25.75 -1.94
C LYS A 176 -3.72 25.59 -1.04
N ILE A 177 -3.10 24.41 -1.07
CA ILE A 177 -1.81 24.19 -0.41
C ILE A 177 -0.80 25.05 -1.17
N GLN A 178 -0.14 25.97 -0.46
CA GLN A 178 0.96 26.75 -1.03
C GLN A 178 2.10 25.80 -1.40
N ILE A 179 2.59 25.93 -2.63
CA ILE A 179 3.72 25.15 -3.10
C ILE A 179 4.97 25.74 -2.47
N SER A 180 5.55 25.04 -1.49
CA SER A 180 6.86 25.39 -0.94
C SER A 180 7.95 24.53 -1.58
N SER A 181 9.16 25.09 -1.72
CA SER A 181 10.33 24.35 -2.22
C SER A 181 10.61 23.11 -1.36
N ASN A 182 10.49 23.22 -0.04
CA ASN A 182 10.64 22.09 0.88
C ASN A 182 9.56 21.02 0.64
N GLY A 183 8.31 21.41 0.37
CA GLY A 183 7.23 20.49 0.04
C GLY A 183 7.46 19.74 -1.27
N LEU A 184 8.06 20.41 -2.26
CA LEU A 184 8.46 19.79 -3.51
C LEU A 184 9.60 18.78 -3.29
N ILE A 185 10.67 19.18 -2.60
CA ILE A 185 11.80 18.30 -2.29
C ILE A 185 11.33 17.07 -1.50
N MET A 186 10.48 17.25 -0.49
CA MET A 186 9.88 16.13 0.25
C MET A 186 9.06 15.20 -0.64
N SER A 187 8.29 15.76 -1.57
CA SER A 187 7.43 14.98 -2.48
C SER A 187 8.27 14.19 -3.50
N LEU A 188 9.36 14.79 -3.98
CA LEU A 188 10.36 14.17 -4.85
C LEU A 188 11.00 12.96 -4.15
N PHE A 189 11.72 13.20 -3.05
CA PHE A 189 12.45 12.14 -2.36
C PHE A 189 11.52 11.11 -1.71
N GLY A 190 10.43 11.58 -1.08
CA GLY A 190 9.44 10.71 -0.45
C GLY A 190 8.75 9.81 -1.47
N GLY A 191 8.38 10.35 -2.63
CA GLY A 191 7.81 9.58 -3.74
C GLY A 191 8.77 8.49 -4.23
N THR A 192 10.02 8.86 -4.54
CA THR A 192 11.04 7.91 -5.01
C THR A 192 11.28 6.78 -4.01
N ILE A 193 11.51 7.10 -2.74
CA ILE A 193 11.74 6.09 -1.69
C ILE A 193 10.52 5.18 -1.52
N MET A 194 9.30 5.74 -1.55
CA MET A 194 8.07 4.97 -1.45
C MET A 194 7.88 4.04 -2.64
N GLY A 195 8.21 4.48 -3.86
CA GLY A 195 8.20 3.64 -5.07
C GLY A 195 9.18 2.48 -5.00
N ILE A 196 10.43 2.76 -4.62
CA ILE A 196 11.48 1.74 -4.43
C ILE A 196 11.04 0.71 -3.39
N GLY A 197 10.63 1.19 -2.21
CA GLY A 197 10.18 0.33 -1.12
C GLY A 197 8.96 -0.50 -1.47
N ALA A 198 8.00 0.06 -2.21
CA ALA A 198 6.80 -0.66 -2.64
C ALA A 198 7.11 -1.85 -3.58
N VAL A 199 8.12 -1.71 -4.45
CA VAL A 199 8.57 -2.78 -5.35
C VAL A 199 9.41 -3.81 -4.60
N MET A 200 10.42 -3.38 -3.85
CA MET A 200 11.30 -4.30 -3.09
C MET A 200 10.53 -5.09 -2.04
N ALA A 201 9.60 -4.44 -1.33
CA ALA A 201 8.75 -5.09 -0.34
C ALA A 201 7.58 -5.86 -0.97
N SER A 202 7.48 -5.90 -2.31
CA SER A 202 6.45 -6.62 -3.06
C SER A 202 5.00 -6.26 -2.65
N GLY A 203 4.75 -5.01 -2.24
CA GLY A 203 3.40 -4.60 -1.87
C GLY A 203 3.29 -3.22 -1.23
N CYS A 204 2.04 -2.82 -1.00
CA CYS A 204 1.65 -1.57 -0.35
C CYS A 204 0.83 -1.85 0.92
N ASN A 205 0.29 -0.80 1.54
CA ASN A 205 -0.65 -0.93 2.65
C ASN A 205 -1.84 -1.87 2.36
N ILE A 206 -2.34 -1.91 1.13
CA ILE A 206 -3.48 -2.77 0.77
C ILE A 206 -3.01 -4.20 0.47
N GLY A 207 -1.92 -4.35 -0.27
CA GLY A 207 -1.40 -5.65 -0.68
C GLY A 207 -0.61 -6.36 0.43
N ALA A 208 0.49 -5.76 0.90
CA ALA A 208 1.37 -6.38 1.88
C ALA A 208 0.77 -6.38 3.29
N PHE A 209 0.23 -5.24 3.74
CA PHE A 209 -0.35 -5.16 5.09
C PHE A 209 -1.74 -5.78 5.16
N PHE A 210 -2.75 -5.19 4.51
CA PHE A 210 -4.13 -5.65 4.66
C PHE A 210 -4.33 -7.06 4.12
N SER A 211 -3.97 -7.32 2.86
CA SER A 211 -4.18 -8.63 2.24
C SER A 211 -3.20 -9.70 2.76
N GLY A 212 -1.95 -9.33 3.08
CA GLY A 212 -0.98 -10.24 3.67
C GLY A 212 -1.37 -10.72 5.07
N ILE A 213 -1.87 -9.81 5.93
CA ILE A 213 -2.39 -10.20 7.25
C ILE A 213 -3.71 -10.98 7.08
N ALA A 214 -4.59 -10.60 6.15
CA ALA A 214 -5.83 -11.34 5.91
C ALA A 214 -5.58 -12.79 5.46
N SER A 215 -4.52 -13.04 4.69
CA SER A 215 -4.13 -14.38 4.26
C SER A 215 -3.32 -15.17 5.31
N GLY A 216 -3.04 -14.59 6.48
CA GLY A 216 -2.20 -15.18 7.53
C GLY A 216 -0.73 -15.33 7.13
N SER A 217 -0.25 -14.45 6.25
CA SER A 217 1.16 -14.40 5.87
C SER A 217 2.00 -13.67 6.92
N LEU A 218 3.14 -14.25 7.29
CA LEU A 218 4.12 -13.61 8.18
C LEU A 218 4.72 -12.34 7.54
N HIS A 219 4.84 -12.33 6.20
CA HIS A 219 5.33 -11.17 5.46
C HIS A 219 4.54 -9.90 5.80
N GLY A 220 3.21 -9.98 5.90
CA GLY A 220 2.38 -8.81 6.23
C GLY A 220 2.66 -8.24 7.62
N TRP A 221 2.94 -9.11 8.60
CA TRP A 221 3.31 -8.70 9.96
C TRP A 221 4.69 -8.07 10.03
N VAL A 222 5.68 -8.64 9.34
CA VAL A 222 7.03 -8.07 9.25
C VAL A 222 6.97 -6.72 8.54
N TRP A 223 6.27 -6.65 7.41
CA TRP A 223 6.05 -5.43 6.66
C TRP A 223 5.42 -4.33 7.52
N PHE A 224 4.40 -4.66 8.32
CA PHE A 224 3.73 -3.72 9.22
C PHE A 224 4.69 -3.05 10.20
N ILE A 225 5.58 -3.82 10.83
CA ILE A 225 6.55 -3.30 11.81
C ILE A 225 7.51 -2.31 11.12
N PHE A 226 8.11 -2.70 10.00
CA PHE A 226 9.04 -1.83 9.28
C PHE A 226 8.35 -0.60 8.66
N ALA A 227 7.11 -0.73 8.20
CA ALA A 227 6.32 0.40 7.72
C ALA A 227 6.05 1.42 8.84
N LEU A 228 5.75 0.97 10.06
CA LEU A 228 5.57 1.85 11.22
C LEU A 228 6.87 2.58 11.59
N LEU A 229 8.00 1.86 11.62
CA LEU A 229 9.31 2.45 11.90
C LEU A 229 9.70 3.50 10.83
N GLY A 230 9.47 3.17 9.56
CA GLY A 230 9.69 4.08 8.43
C GLY A 230 8.82 5.33 8.52
N ASN A 231 7.53 5.17 8.86
CA ASN A 231 6.62 6.30 9.05
C ASN A 231 7.04 7.19 10.21
N TRP A 232 7.47 6.61 11.34
CA TRP A 232 7.98 7.37 12.49
C TRP A 232 9.24 8.18 12.13
N ALA A 233 10.20 7.57 11.44
CA ALA A 233 11.39 8.26 10.96
C ALA A 233 11.03 9.38 9.96
N GLY A 234 10.13 9.11 9.01
CA GLY A 234 9.65 10.08 8.03
C GLY A 234 8.95 11.28 8.67
N LEU A 235 8.14 11.07 9.70
CA LEU A 235 7.49 12.14 10.46
C LEU A 235 8.52 13.04 11.17
N LYS A 236 9.56 12.45 11.78
CA LYS A 236 10.64 13.24 12.40
C LYS A 236 11.38 14.11 11.39
N VAL A 237 11.73 13.55 10.23
CA VAL A 237 12.40 14.30 9.15
C VAL A 237 11.50 15.42 8.65
N ARG A 238 10.22 15.14 8.43
CA ARG A 238 9.23 16.14 7.97
C ARG A 238 9.10 17.30 8.95
N ILE A 239 9.00 17.02 10.25
CA ILE A 239 8.90 18.09 11.27
C ILE A 239 10.16 18.96 11.23
N LYS A 240 11.35 18.35 11.20
CA LYS A 240 12.61 19.08 11.18
C LYS A 240 12.77 19.99 9.96
N MET A 241 12.36 19.53 8.79
CA MET A 241 12.44 20.31 7.54
C MET A 241 11.34 21.36 7.36
N LEU A 242 10.21 21.24 8.08
CA LEU A 242 9.18 22.28 8.10
C LEU A 242 9.48 23.38 9.13
N GLN A 243 10.34 23.08 10.11
CA GLN A 243 10.83 24.03 11.11
C GLN A 243 12.10 24.78 10.68
N ALA A 244 12.78 24.33 9.63
CA ALA A 244 13.96 24.95 9.02
C ALA A 244 13.57 25.81 7.82
#